data_AF-A0A5J6LBB2-F1
#
_entry.id   AF-A0A5J6LBB2-F1
#
_cell.length_a   1.000
_cell.length_b   1.000
_cell.length_c   1.000
_cell.angle_alpha   90.00
_cell.angle_beta   90.00
_cell.angle_gamma   90.00
#
_symmetry.space_group_name_H-M   'P 1'
#
loop_
_entity.id
_entity.type
_entity.pdbx_description
1 polymer ?
#
loop_
_entity_poly.entity_id
_entity_poly.type
_entity_poly.pdbx_seq_one_letter_code
_entity_poly.pdbx_strand_id
1 'polypeptide(L)'
;MYDILGDIHGYADELELLLAKMGYQRINTVWQHPTRVLISVGDLIDRGPQQKRTVDIMRSMQEYRSAIVIQGNHEFNAISYATYDANEKPLRAHTPKNKKQHQQFLNEMENHQDWYKDTIHWFTSLPLLLDLPEFRVVHACWHSDSIHGLKTYTDEHFRLLPSAWVHANDPDHPLYHAIEVLMKGWELKLPENYSFTDKDGHVRDSIRTQWWLDQNSTYRRIALGVPNTDSLPDCTISSDEMPGYDNQKPLFIGHYWLKASPYPTIVSKHVVCVDWSVADKGALAAYQFDDGDLKPENFVTVSVRPHDHFSLEQLSEAFYLADPMNTCCVENDCTDEYEYLAAQVRASLDDQTALYDAVEQALIDSFDDLVESRHVAKVLIKLGELIH
;
A
#
# COMPACT_ATOMS: atom_id res chain seq x y z
N MET A 1 3.50 8.74 17.76
CA MET A 1 3.99 9.05 16.41
C MET A 1 3.90 7.80 15.58
N TYR A 2 3.33 7.92 14.39
CA TYR A 2 3.00 6.84 13.49
C TYR A 2 3.46 7.20 12.08
N ASP A 3 3.83 6.21 11.30
CA ASP A 3 4.06 6.37 9.87
C ASP A 3 2.96 5.62 9.13
N ILE A 4 2.13 6.33 8.37
CA ILE A 4 0.95 5.74 7.72
C ILE A 4 1.31 5.38 6.29
N LEU A 5 1.42 4.09 6.01
CA LEU A 5 1.87 3.52 4.75
C LEU A 5 0.69 3.24 3.81
N GLY A 6 0.81 3.66 2.55
CA GLY A 6 -0.15 3.39 1.48
C GLY A 6 -0.12 1.98 0.91
N ASP A 7 -0.91 1.78 -0.15
CA ASP A 7 -1.05 0.54 -0.91
C ASP A 7 0.33 0.10 -1.44
N ILE A 8 0.74 -1.14 -1.17
CA ILE A 8 2.07 -1.66 -1.48
C ILE A 8 2.06 -2.53 -2.74
N HIS A 9 1.00 -3.33 -2.92
CA HIS A 9 0.80 -4.14 -4.12
C HIS A 9 2.02 -5.00 -4.54
N GLY A 10 2.70 -5.64 -3.60
CA GLY A 10 3.83 -6.51 -3.91
C GLY A 10 5.09 -5.80 -4.39
N TYR A 11 5.28 -4.50 -4.10
CA TYR A 11 6.52 -3.76 -4.37
C TYR A 11 7.43 -3.73 -3.14
N ALA A 12 8.03 -4.88 -2.82
CA ALA A 12 8.79 -5.09 -1.59
C ALA A 12 10.10 -4.28 -1.53
N ASP A 13 10.78 -4.12 -2.67
CA ASP A 13 11.99 -3.28 -2.72
C ASP A 13 11.67 -1.81 -2.44
N GLU A 14 10.60 -1.27 -3.04
CA GLU A 14 10.14 0.09 -2.77
C GLU A 14 9.72 0.26 -1.30
N LEU A 15 9.12 -0.78 -0.68
CA LEU A 15 8.83 -0.81 0.75
C LEU A 15 10.10 -0.72 1.59
N GLU A 16 11.13 -1.52 1.32
CA GLU A 16 12.40 -1.47 2.06
C GLU A 16 13.14 -0.14 1.90
N LEU A 17 13.16 0.42 0.68
CA LEU A 17 13.70 1.74 0.40
C LEU A 17 12.95 2.81 1.22
N LEU A 18 11.62 2.73 1.27
CA LEU A 18 10.80 3.69 2.02
C LEU A 18 10.99 3.55 3.53
N LEU A 19 11.07 2.33 4.05
CA LEU A 19 11.36 2.05 5.46
C LEU A 19 12.72 2.61 5.87
N ALA A 20 13.77 2.35 5.08
CA ALA A 20 15.11 2.90 5.30
C ALA A 20 15.11 4.43 5.26
N LYS A 21 14.43 5.04 4.28
CA LYS A 21 14.27 6.50 4.16
C LYS A 21 13.54 7.12 5.33
N MET A 22 12.55 6.41 5.89
CA MET A 22 11.88 6.77 7.12
C MET A 22 12.70 6.41 8.36
N GLY A 23 13.94 5.92 8.26
CA GLY A 23 14.80 5.64 9.41
C GLY A 23 14.45 4.37 10.20
N TYR A 24 13.63 3.47 9.65
CA TYR A 24 13.50 2.12 10.21
C TYR A 24 14.80 1.35 9.97
N GLN A 25 15.11 0.44 10.90
CA GLN A 25 16.26 -0.45 10.83
C GLN A 25 15.79 -1.90 10.88
N ARG A 26 16.50 -2.77 10.18
CA ARG A 26 16.21 -4.21 10.15
C ARG A 26 17.07 -4.92 11.18
N ILE A 27 16.44 -5.48 12.21
CA ILE A 27 17.12 -6.20 13.29
C ILE A 27 16.50 -7.59 13.39
N ASN A 28 17.32 -8.64 13.26
CA ASN A 28 16.86 -10.03 13.20
C ASN A 28 15.71 -10.21 12.20
N THR A 29 15.90 -9.74 10.96
CA THR A 29 14.93 -9.73 9.84
C THR A 29 13.70 -8.85 10.00
N VAL A 30 13.46 -8.24 11.16
CA VAL A 30 12.29 -7.39 11.41
C VAL A 30 12.66 -5.91 11.30
N TRP A 31 11.88 -5.16 10.52
CA TRP A 31 11.99 -3.71 10.47
C TRP A 31 11.36 -3.05 11.70
N GLN A 32 12.05 -2.10 12.31
CA GLN A 32 11.58 -1.37 13.48
C GLN A 32 12.15 0.04 13.56
N HIS A 33 11.42 0.92 14.24
CA HIS A 33 11.85 2.29 14.54
C HIS A 33 11.86 2.49 16.07
N PRO A 34 12.83 3.20 16.66
CA PRO A 34 12.95 3.34 18.12
C PRO A 34 11.74 4.04 18.78
N THR A 35 11.00 4.86 18.04
CA THR A 35 9.92 5.70 18.59
C THR A 35 8.63 5.72 17.77
N ARG A 36 8.56 5.03 16.62
CA ARG A 36 7.43 5.10 15.68
C ARG A 36 6.91 3.72 15.35
N VAL A 37 5.60 3.63 15.15
CA VAL A 37 4.91 2.41 14.72
C VAL A 37 4.36 2.66 13.31
N LEU A 38 4.60 1.73 12.41
CA LEU A 38 4.06 1.80 11.05
C LEU A 38 2.58 1.40 11.06
N ILE A 39 1.72 2.08 10.31
CA ILE A 39 0.34 1.64 10.07
C ILE A 39 0.10 1.53 8.58
N SER A 40 -0.12 0.32 8.06
CA SER A 40 -0.49 0.12 6.66
C SER A 40 -2.00 0.22 6.49
N VAL A 41 -2.43 0.94 5.43
CA VAL A 41 -3.84 1.05 5.00
C VAL A 41 -4.36 -0.17 4.23
N GLY A 42 -3.58 -1.25 4.14
CA GLY A 42 -3.93 -2.47 3.42
C GLY A 42 -3.39 -2.51 1.99
N ASP A 43 -3.95 -3.42 1.17
CA ASP A 43 -3.56 -3.65 -0.22
C ASP A 43 -2.05 -3.95 -0.35
N LEU A 44 -1.63 -4.97 0.40
CA LEU A 44 -0.27 -5.49 0.40
C LEU A 44 0.02 -6.29 -0.88
N ILE A 45 -1.01 -6.92 -1.44
CA ILE A 45 -0.87 -7.92 -2.50
C ILE A 45 -1.48 -7.49 -3.85
N ASP A 46 -1.30 -8.37 -4.84
CA ASP A 46 -1.63 -8.25 -6.26
C ASP A 46 -0.86 -7.13 -6.99
N ARG A 47 -0.92 -7.13 -8.32
CA ARG A 47 -0.21 -6.24 -9.26
C ARG A 47 1.30 -6.42 -9.36
N GLY A 48 2.07 -6.11 -8.32
CA GLY A 48 3.53 -6.13 -8.34
C GLY A 48 4.12 -7.55 -8.31
N PRO A 49 5.44 -7.68 -8.44
CA PRO A 49 6.08 -8.99 -8.56
C PRO A 49 6.46 -9.65 -7.23
N GLN A 50 6.73 -8.88 -6.16
CA GLN A 50 7.33 -9.37 -4.90
C GLN A 50 6.26 -9.57 -3.81
N GLN A 51 5.26 -10.37 -4.15
CA GLN A 51 4.05 -10.61 -3.35
C GLN A 51 4.39 -11.23 -2.00
N LYS A 52 5.13 -12.34 -2.02
CA LYS A 52 5.50 -13.07 -0.79
C LYS A 52 6.33 -12.23 0.16
N ARG A 53 7.35 -11.55 -0.36
CA ARG A 53 8.27 -10.73 0.45
C ARG A 53 7.56 -9.53 1.09
N THR A 54 6.62 -8.90 0.37
CA THR A 54 5.81 -7.79 0.93
C THR A 54 5.01 -8.26 2.15
N VAL A 55 4.33 -9.40 2.03
CA VAL A 55 3.58 -10.01 3.13
C VAL A 55 4.50 -10.37 4.29
N ASP A 56 5.64 -11.01 4.04
CA ASP A 56 6.57 -11.45 5.08
C ASP A 56 7.13 -10.27 5.89
N ILE A 57 7.47 -9.16 5.21
CA ILE A 57 7.90 -7.92 5.87
C ILE A 57 6.79 -7.39 6.78
N MET A 58 5.59 -7.15 6.23
CA MET A 58 4.50 -6.52 6.99
C MET A 58 4.00 -7.40 8.13
N ARG A 59 3.92 -8.71 7.91
CA ARG A 59 3.51 -9.69 8.92
C ARG A 59 4.53 -9.76 10.06
N SER A 60 5.82 -9.87 9.76
CA SER A 60 6.86 -9.93 10.79
C SER A 60 6.91 -8.67 11.65
N MET A 61 6.75 -7.49 11.03
CA MET A 61 6.62 -6.22 11.76
C MET A 61 5.38 -6.19 12.66
N GLN A 62 4.24 -6.69 12.18
CA GLN A 62 3.02 -6.76 13.00
C GLN A 62 3.15 -7.73 14.17
N GLU A 63 3.71 -8.92 13.96
CA GLU A 63 3.95 -9.91 15.00
C GLU A 63 4.94 -9.38 16.07
N TYR A 64 5.93 -8.58 15.65
CA TYR A 64 6.86 -7.88 16.54
C TYR A 64 6.26 -6.62 17.19
N ARG A 65 5.09 -6.16 16.73
CA ARG A 65 4.41 -4.92 17.16
C ARG A 65 5.14 -3.63 16.76
N SER A 66 5.96 -3.67 15.71
CA SER A 66 6.49 -2.47 15.06
C SER A 66 5.59 -1.95 13.93
N ALA A 67 4.56 -2.72 13.55
CA ALA A 67 3.52 -2.30 12.61
C ALA A 67 2.10 -2.72 13.05
N ILE A 68 1.10 -2.03 12.49
CA ILE A 68 -0.32 -2.43 12.46
C ILE A 68 -0.75 -2.43 11.00
N VAL A 69 -1.46 -3.46 10.55
CA VAL A 69 -1.97 -3.58 9.19
C VAL A 69 -3.49 -3.67 9.26
N ILE A 70 -4.20 -2.81 8.52
CA ILE A 70 -5.63 -3.01 8.27
C ILE A 70 -5.85 -3.78 6.97
N GLN A 71 -7.01 -4.38 6.83
CA GLN A 71 -7.38 -5.10 5.61
C GLN A 71 -7.72 -4.11 4.48
N GLY A 72 -7.11 -4.31 3.31
CA GLY A 72 -7.52 -3.69 2.06
C GLY A 72 -8.48 -4.57 1.25
N ASN A 73 -8.94 -4.09 0.10
CA ASN A 73 -9.83 -4.90 -0.74
C ASN A 73 -9.12 -6.11 -1.34
N HIS A 74 -7.81 -6.06 -1.56
CA HIS A 74 -7.06 -7.18 -2.12
C HIS A 74 -6.92 -8.33 -1.11
N GLU A 75 -6.63 -8.05 0.17
CA GLU A 75 -6.64 -9.07 1.21
C GLU A 75 -8.05 -9.68 1.41
N PHE A 76 -9.09 -8.84 1.43
CA PHE A 76 -10.48 -9.32 1.51
C PHE A 76 -10.84 -10.25 0.33
N ASN A 77 -10.45 -9.85 -0.88
CA ASN A 77 -10.68 -10.64 -2.08
C ASN A 77 -9.92 -11.96 -2.06
N ALA A 78 -8.68 -11.98 -1.54
CA ALA A 78 -7.87 -13.20 -1.43
C ALA A 78 -8.50 -14.21 -0.48
N ILE A 79 -8.96 -13.77 0.71
CA ILE A 79 -9.69 -14.64 1.64
C ILE A 79 -10.96 -15.18 0.98
N SER A 80 -11.74 -14.31 0.34
CA SER A 80 -12.98 -14.71 -0.33
C SER A 80 -12.73 -15.64 -1.52
N TYR A 81 -11.59 -15.53 -2.20
CA TYR A 81 -11.17 -16.42 -3.28
C TYR A 81 -10.80 -17.82 -2.77
N ALA A 82 -10.17 -17.88 -1.58
CA ALA A 82 -9.76 -19.12 -0.93
C ALA A 82 -10.86 -19.80 -0.12
N THR A 83 -11.94 -19.08 0.22
CA THR A 83 -13.03 -19.56 1.08
C THR A 83 -14.23 -20.04 0.26
N TYR A 84 -14.84 -21.13 0.71
CA TYR A 84 -16.02 -21.75 0.10
C TYR A 84 -17.21 -21.70 1.07
N ASP A 85 -18.42 -21.55 0.54
CA ASP A 85 -19.66 -21.65 1.30
C ASP A 85 -20.03 -23.12 1.60
N ALA A 86 -21.16 -23.32 2.29
CA ALA A 86 -21.67 -24.64 2.64
C ALA A 86 -22.03 -25.54 1.44
N ASN A 87 -22.15 -24.97 0.23
CA ASN A 87 -22.43 -25.67 -1.01
C ASN A 87 -21.17 -25.87 -1.87
N GLU A 88 -19.98 -25.71 -1.29
CA GLU A 88 -18.69 -25.79 -1.99
C GLU A 88 -18.56 -24.77 -3.15
N LYS A 89 -19.27 -23.64 -3.06
CA LYS A 89 -19.11 -22.53 -4.00
C LYS A 89 -18.12 -21.52 -3.42
N PRO A 90 -17.11 -21.05 -4.18
CA PRO A 90 -16.18 -20.04 -3.68
C PRO A 90 -16.91 -18.72 -3.43
N LEU A 91 -16.61 -18.05 -2.31
CA LEU A 91 -17.24 -16.78 -1.95
C LEU A 91 -16.94 -15.69 -3.00
N ARG A 92 -15.73 -15.71 -3.56
CA ARG A 92 -15.36 -14.94 -4.75
C ARG A 92 -15.20 -15.88 -5.94
N ALA A 93 -16.04 -15.71 -6.96
CA ALA A 93 -16.01 -16.54 -8.16
C ALA A 93 -14.65 -16.48 -8.89
N HIS A 94 -14.14 -17.63 -9.33
CA HIS A 94 -12.88 -17.76 -10.06
C HIS A 94 -13.02 -17.43 -11.56
N THR A 95 -13.67 -16.31 -11.87
CA THR A 95 -13.82 -15.83 -13.26
C THR A 95 -12.47 -15.42 -13.85
N PRO A 96 -12.31 -15.41 -15.20
CA PRO A 96 -11.07 -14.95 -15.82
C PRO A 96 -10.63 -13.55 -15.38
N LYS A 97 -11.59 -12.65 -15.15
CA LYS A 97 -11.34 -11.30 -14.61
C LYS A 97 -10.74 -11.35 -13.21
N ASN A 98 -11.38 -12.09 -12.29
CA ASN A 98 -10.92 -12.18 -10.91
C ASN A 98 -9.57 -12.90 -10.81
N LYS A 99 -9.38 -13.97 -11.58
CA LYS A 99 -8.10 -14.68 -11.66
C LYS A 99 -7.00 -13.78 -12.20
N LYS A 100 -7.25 -13.02 -13.26
CA LYS A 100 -6.27 -12.06 -13.82
C LYS A 100 -5.83 -11.01 -12.79
N GLN A 101 -6.77 -10.48 -12.02
CA GLN A 101 -6.46 -9.50 -10.96
C GLN A 101 -5.60 -10.10 -9.85
N HIS A 102 -5.84 -11.38 -9.53
CA HIS A 102 -5.20 -12.09 -8.42
C HIS A 102 -3.97 -12.91 -8.82
N GLN A 103 -3.59 -12.88 -10.12
CA GLN A 103 -2.68 -13.86 -10.69
C GLN A 103 -1.29 -13.82 -10.05
N GLN A 104 -0.77 -12.62 -9.73
CA GLN A 104 0.56 -12.50 -9.13
C GLN A 104 0.64 -13.16 -7.76
N PHE A 105 -0.37 -12.96 -6.91
CA PHE A 105 -0.41 -13.62 -5.61
C PHE A 105 -0.61 -15.14 -5.75
N LEU A 106 -1.40 -15.59 -6.73
CA LEU A 106 -1.56 -17.02 -7.02
C LEU A 106 -0.28 -17.67 -7.56
N ASN A 107 0.59 -16.94 -8.25
CA ASN A 107 1.88 -17.48 -8.70
C ASN A 107 2.77 -17.90 -7.52
N GLU A 108 2.76 -17.13 -6.42
CA GLU A 108 3.50 -17.50 -5.20
C GLU A 108 2.99 -18.80 -4.58
N MET A 109 1.67 -19.01 -4.59
CA MET A 109 1.05 -20.22 -4.06
C MET A 109 1.56 -21.49 -4.76
N GLU A 110 1.89 -21.43 -6.05
CA GLU A 110 2.39 -22.58 -6.82
C GLU A 110 3.67 -23.16 -6.21
N ASN A 111 4.54 -22.30 -5.67
CA ASN A 111 5.81 -22.68 -5.05
C ASN A 111 5.75 -22.70 -3.51
N HIS A 112 4.74 -22.06 -2.90
CA HIS A 112 4.68 -21.79 -1.46
C HIS A 112 3.28 -22.03 -0.85
N GLN A 113 2.75 -23.25 -1.00
CA GLN A 113 1.38 -23.58 -0.57
C GLN A 113 1.10 -23.35 0.93
N ASP A 114 2.03 -23.73 1.81
CA ASP A 114 1.83 -23.57 3.26
C ASP A 114 1.87 -22.10 3.67
N TRP A 115 2.82 -21.33 3.11
CA TRP A 115 2.87 -19.88 3.26
C TRP A 115 1.58 -19.22 2.79
N TYR A 116 1.02 -19.63 1.65
CA TYR A 116 -0.24 -19.09 1.14
C TYR A 116 -1.39 -19.34 2.13
N LYS A 117 -1.54 -20.56 2.64
CA LYS A 117 -2.58 -20.89 3.63
C LYS A 117 -2.42 -20.07 4.91
N ASP A 118 -1.20 -19.98 5.42
CA ASP A 118 -0.89 -19.20 6.63
C ASP A 118 -1.14 -17.71 6.41
N THR A 119 -0.87 -17.20 5.21
CA THR A 119 -1.12 -15.81 4.81
C THR A 119 -2.62 -15.52 4.72
N ILE A 120 -3.41 -16.39 4.08
CA ILE A 120 -4.87 -16.26 4.05
C ILE A 120 -5.43 -16.26 5.48
N HIS A 121 -4.96 -17.17 6.34
CA HIS A 121 -5.36 -17.19 7.74
C HIS A 121 -4.96 -15.88 8.47
N TRP A 122 -3.73 -15.40 8.29
CA TRP A 122 -3.30 -14.10 8.85
C TRP A 122 -4.19 -12.94 8.37
N PHE A 123 -4.55 -12.87 7.09
CA PHE A 123 -5.44 -11.83 6.57
C PHE A 123 -6.80 -11.81 7.27
N THR A 124 -7.33 -12.96 7.69
CA THR A 124 -8.61 -13.00 8.45
C THR A 124 -8.50 -12.37 9.84
N SER A 125 -7.27 -12.19 10.35
CA SER A 125 -7.01 -11.54 11.64
C SER A 125 -6.83 -10.03 11.56
N LEU A 126 -6.82 -9.46 10.35
CA LEU A 126 -6.62 -8.03 10.16
C LEU A 126 -7.92 -7.24 10.46
N PRO A 127 -7.84 -6.11 11.18
CA PRO A 127 -8.99 -5.23 11.37
C PRO A 127 -9.37 -4.53 10.07
N LEU A 128 -10.66 -4.23 9.89
CA LEU A 128 -11.16 -3.50 8.72
C LEU A 128 -10.89 -1.99 8.78
N LEU A 129 -10.71 -1.43 10.00
CA LEU A 129 -10.43 -0.03 10.25
C LEU A 129 -9.81 0.18 11.63
N LEU A 130 -9.26 1.37 11.87
CA LEU A 130 -8.82 1.85 13.18
C LEU A 130 -9.54 3.15 13.54
N ASP A 131 -10.08 3.22 14.75
CA ASP A 131 -10.62 4.45 15.37
C ASP A 131 -9.79 4.78 16.62
N LEU A 132 -8.58 5.29 16.41
CA LEU A 132 -7.67 5.65 17.51
C LEU A 132 -8.12 6.99 18.12
N PRO A 133 -7.75 7.31 19.37
CA PRO A 133 -8.13 8.58 19.99
C PRO A 133 -7.77 9.81 19.14
N GLU A 134 -6.60 9.77 18.49
CA GLU A 134 -6.00 10.91 17.79
C GLU A 134 -6.34 10.94 16.29
N PHE A 135 -6.54 9.79 15.64
CA PHE A 135 -6.82 9.70 14.20
C PHE A 135 -7.53 8.41 13.82
N ARG A 136 -7.98 8.32 12.56
CA ARG A 136 -8.68 7.18 12.00
C ARG A 136 -7.97 6.64 10.76
N VAL A 137 -8.13 5.34 10.52
CA VAL A 137 -7.58 4.67 9.33
C VAL A 137 -8.64 3.74 8.76
N VAL A 138 -8.89 3.82 7.47
CA VAL A 138 -9.75 2.90 6.72
C VAL A 138 -9.22 2.80 5.30
N HIS A 139 -9.35 1.65 4.64
CA HIS A 139 -8.73 1.49 3.33
C HIS A 139 -9.30 2.47 2.28
N ALA A 140 -10.63 2.67 2.19
CA ALA A 140 -11.22 3.53 1.17
C ALA A 140 -12.17 4.62 1.69
N CYS A 141 -13.25 4.28 2.40
CA CYS A 141 -14.27 5.27 2.82
C CYS A 141 -14.61 5.17 4.29
N TRP A 142 -14.57 6.29 5.01
CA TRP A 142 -15.07 6.37 6.37
C TRP A 142 -16.54 6.74 6.35
N HIS A 143 -17.42 5.75 6.47
CA HIS A 143 -18.87 5.96 6.43
C HIS A 143 -19.55 5.46 7.71
N SER A 144 -20.07 6.38 8.51
CA SER A 144 -20.61 6.11 9.85
C SER A 144 -21.69 5.02 9.88
N ASP A 145 -22.60 5.01 8.91
CA ASP A 145 -23.68 4.03 8.87
C ASP A 145 -23.17 2.63 8.49
N SER A 146 -22.22 2.55 7.55
CA SER A 146 -21.54 1.28 7.21
C SER A 146 -20.78 0.74 8.42
N ILE A 147 -20.06 1.61 9.14
CA ILE A 147 -19.33 1.23 10.37
C ILE A 147 -20.30 0.79 11.47
N HIS A 148 -21.45 1.46 11.62
CA HIS A 148 -22.45 1.06 12.60
C HIS A 148 -23.03 -0.32 12.29
N GLY A 149 -23.42 -0.57 11.03
CA GLY A 149 -23.94 -1.86 10.58
C GLY A 149 -22.92 -3.01 10.68
N LEU A 150 -21.62 -2.68 10.53
CA LEU A 150 -20.53 -3.65 10.64
C LEU A 150 -20.36 -4.23 12.05
N LYS A 151 -20.67 -3.47 13.12
CA LYS A 151 -20.38 -3.84 14.52
C LYS A 151 -21.00 -5.17 14.97
N THR A 152 -22.09 -5.61 14.36
CA THR A 152 -22.72 -6.91 14.67
C THR A 152 -21.96 -8.11 14.08
N TYR A 153 -21.09 -7.85 13.10
CA TYR A 153 -20.36 -8.86 12.33
C TYR A 153 -18.85 -8.87 12.61
N THR A 154 -18.38 -7.97 13.47
CA THR A 154 -16.98 -7.89 13.88
C THR A 154 -16.82 -8.09 15.37
N ASP A 155 -15.59 -8.33 15.80
CA ASP A 155 -15.22 -8.16 17.20
C ASP A 155 -14.98 -6.69 17.57
N GLU A 156 -14.53 -6.46 18.80
CA GLU A 156 -14.22 -5.13 19.35
C GLU A 156 -13.06 -4.41 18.66
N HIS A 157 -12.27 -5.12 17.85
CA HIS A 157 -11.17 -4.58 17.06
C HIS A 157 -11.52 -4.44 15.58
N PHE A 158 -12.80 -4.53 15.21
CA PHE A 158 -13.25 -4.49 13.81
C PHE A 158 -12.68 -5.61 12.93
N ARG A 159 -12.35 -6.77 13.51
CA ARG A 159 -12.00 -7.98 12.73
C ARG A 159 -13.27 -8.73 12.38
N LEU A 160 -13.41 -9.13 11.12
CA LEU A 160 -14.62 -9.81 10.64
C LEU A 160 -14.74 -11.21 11.27
N LEU A 161 -15.90 -11.51 11.85
CA LEU A 161 -16.15 -12.81 12.46
C LEU A 161 -16.23 -13.92 11.39
N PRO A 162 -15.79 -15.16 11.68
CA PRO A 162 -15.86 -16.26 10.72
C PRO A 162 -17.26 -16.48 10.11
N SER A 163 -18.32 -16.29 10.90
CA SER A 163 -19.72 -16.44 10.45
C SER A 163 -20.19 -15.34 9.48
N ALA A 164 -19.48 -14.21 9.41
CA ALA A 164 -19.88 -13.06 8.62
C ALA A 164 -19.39 -13.11 7.16
N TRP A 165 -18.42 -13.97 6.82
CA TRP A 165 -17.80 -14.01 5.49
C TRP A 165 -18.78 -14.29 4.36
N VAL A 166 -19.78 -15.16 4.58
CA VAL A 166 -20.84 -15.43 3.60
C VAL A 166 -21.66 -14.17 3.33
N HIS A 167 -22.12 -13.50 4.39
CA HIS A 167 -22.88 -12.25 4.31
C HIS A 167 -22.07 -11.07 3.75
N ALA A 168 -20.76 -11.05 3.97
CA ALA A 168 -19.86 -10.04 3.44
C ALA A 168 -19.61 -10.18 1.93
N ASN A 169 -19.95 -11.34 1.35
CA ASN A 169 -19.83 -11.64 -0.08
C ASN A 169 -21.18 -11.83 -0.77
N ASP A 170 -22.28 -11.52 -0.10
CA ASP A 170 -23.64 -11.64 -0.62
C ASP A 170 -24.18 -10.26 -1.05
N PRO A 171 -24.32 -9.98 -2.36
CA PRO A 171 -24.80 -8.69 -2.86
C PRO A 171 -26.19 -8.27 -2.37
N ASP A 172 -27.00 -9.22 -1.88
CA ASP A 172 -28.34 -8.94 -1.34
C ASP A 172 -28.31 -8.62 0.17
N HIS A 173 -27.14 -8.71 0.81
CA HIS A 173 -27.00 -8.51 2.25
C HIS A 173 -26.38 -7.14 2.61
N PRO A 174 -26.91 -6.41 3.62
CA PRO A 174 -26.39 -5.08 3.99
C PRO A 174 -24.89 -5.02 4.33
N LEU A 175 -24.35 -6.09 4.94
CA LEU A 175 -22.92 -6.20 5.23
C LEU A 175 -22.04 -6.12 3.97
N TYR A 176 -22.46 -6.71 2.84
CA TYR A 176 -21.73 -6.61 1.59
C TYR A 176 -21.58 -5.15 1.17
N HIS A 177 -22.66 -4.36 1.20
CA HIS A 177 -22.60 -2.94 0.87
C HIS A 177 -21.71 -2.15 1.84
N ALA A 178 -21.74 -2.48 3.14
CA ALA A 178 -20.85 -1.88 4.11
C ALA A 178 -19.37 -2.15 3.76
N ILE A 179 -19.02 -3.40 3.43
CA ILE A 179 -17.67 -3.79 3.00
C ILE A 179 -17.28 -3.09 1.70
N GLU A 180 -18.15 -3.05 0.69
CA GLU A 180 -17.87 -2.35 -0.57
C GLU A 180 -17.56 -0.87 -0.32
N VAL A 181 -18.31 -0.18 0.53
CA VAL A 181 -18.03 1.22 0.87
C VAL A 181 -16.68 1.36 1.57
N LEU A 182 -16.45 0.61 2.65
CA LEU A 182 -15.24 0.72 3.47
C LEU A 182 -13.97 0.37 2.68
N MET A 183 -14.05 -0.60 1.77
CA MET A 183 -12.90 -1.18 1.06
C MET A 183 -12.75 -0.70 -0.39
N LYS A 184 -13.79 -0.17 -1.03
CA LYS A 184 -13.72 0.23 -2.46
C LYS A 184 -14.16 1.67 -2.72
N GLY A 185 -14.60 2.35 -1.67
CA GLY A 185 -14.98 3.74 -1.71
C GLY A 185 -16.45 3.94 -2.05
N TRP A 186 -16.87 5.21 -2.05
CA TRP A 186 -18.23 5.58 -2.42
C TRP A 186 -18.35 5.74 -3.93
N GLU A 187 -19.18 4.90 -4.55
CA GLU A 187 -19.53 4.99 -5.96
C GLU A 187 -20.88 5.68 -6.13
N LEU A 188 -20.95 6.61 -7.07
CA LEU A 188 -22.15 7.37 -7.41
C LEU A 188 -22.56 7.06 -8.85
N LYS A 189 -23.83 6.71 -9.04
CA LYS A 189 -24.39 6.49 -10.37
C LYS A 189 -24.49 7.81 -11.13
N LEU A 190 -24.08 7.82 -12.40
CA LEU A 190 -24.21 8.97 -13.27
C LEU A 190 -25.67 9.21 -13.66
N PRO A 191 -26.06 10.46 -13.96
CA PRO A 191 -27.39 10.76 -14.50
C PRO A 191 -27.68 10.00 -15.79
N GLU A 192 -28.97 9.87 -16.13
CA GLU A 192 -29.38 9.20 -17.36
C GLU A 192 -28.66 9.76 -18.59
N ASN A 193 -28.22 8.86 -19.48
CA ASN A 193 -27.45 9.14 -20.71
C ASN A 193 -25.97 9.52 -20.52
N TYR A 194 -25.45 9.53 -19.30
CA TYR A 194 -24.01 9.68 -19.05
C TYR A 194 -23.34 8.32 -18.85
N SER A 195 -22.22 8.14 -19.53
CA SER A 195 -21.31 7.02 -19.32
C SER A 195 -19.91 7.42 -19.80
N PHE A 196 -18.88 6.70 -19.35
CA PHE A 196 -17.52 6.87 -19.82
C PHE A 196 -16.85 5.51 -20.02
N THR A 197 -15.80 5.47 -20.82
CA THR A 197 -14.98 4.28 -20.99
C THR A 197 -13.77 4.38 -20.06
N ASP A 198 -13.55 3.37 -19.21
CA ASP A 198 -12.38 3.32 -18.33
C ASP A 198 -11.09 2.98 -19.11
N LYS A 199 -9.94 3.02 -18.42
CA LYS A 199 -8.62 2.74 -19.02
C LYS A 199 -8.48 1.33 -19.60
N ASP A 200 -9.34 0.40 -19.15
CA ASP A 200 -9.37 -0.99 -19.60
C ASP A 200 -10.40 -1.22 -20.73
N GLY A 201 -11.08 -0.17 -21.20
CA GLY A 201 -12.06 -0.24 -22.28
C GLY A 201 -13.48 -0.61 -21.84
N HIS A 202 -13.78 -0.66 -20.55
CA HIS A 202 -15.13 -0.96 -20.07
C HIS A 202 -15.98 0.31 -19.97
N VAL A 203 -17.22 0.23 -20.46
CA VAL A 203 -18.22 1.29 -20.29
C VAL A 203 -18.72 1.29 -18.85
N ARG A 204 -18.68 2.45 -18.20
CA ARG A 204 -19.09 2.69 -16.82
C ARG A 204 -20.19 3.73 -16.79
N ASP A 205 -21.22 3.46 -15.99
CA ASP A 205 -22.33 4.36 -15.69
C ASP A 205 -22.27 4.90 -14.25
N SER A 206 -21.18 4.60 -13.52
CA SER A 206 -20.95 5.00 -12.14
C SER A 206 -19.52 5.49 -11.98
N ILE A 207 -19.33 6.48 -11.11
CA ILE A 207 -18.02 7.07 -10.81
C ILE A 207 -17.63 6.79 -9.37
N ARG A 208 -16.34 6.58 -9.14
CA ARG A 208 -15.77 6.70 -7.80
C ARG A 208 -15.64 8.17 -7.45
N THR A 209 -15.88 8.50 -6.18
CA THR A 209 -15.99 9.89 -5.75
C THR A 209 -14.94 10.28 -4.70
N GLN A 210 -14.51 11.54 -4.74
CA GLN A 210 -13.86 12.24 -3.62
C GLN A 210 -14.89 12.53 -2.54
N TRP A 211 -15.33 11.48 -1.85
CA TRP A 211 -16.47 11.50 -0.94
C TRP A 211 -16.28 12.37 0.31
N TRP A 212 -15.03 12.77 0.58
CA TRP A 212 -14.64 13.69 1.63
C TRP A 212 -14.81 15.18 1.27
N LEU A 213 -15.23 15.52 0.04
CA LEU A 213 -15.48 16.90 -0.39
C LEU A 213 -16.89 17.37 -0.01
N ASP A 214 -17.10 18.69 -0.04
CA ASP A 214 -18.36 19.35 0.30
C ASP A 214 -19.56 18.80 -0.52
N GLN A 215 -20.71 18.70 0.17
CA GLN A 215 -21.99 18.20 -0.33
C GLN A 215 -22.62 19.00 -1.49
N ASN A 216 -22.00 20.10 -1.94
CA ASN A 216 -22.46 20.93 -3.06
C ASN A 216 -21.55 20.86 -4.30
N SER A 217 -20.85 19.74 -4.48
CA SER A 217 -19.95 19.53 -5.62
C SER A 217 -20.68 19.02 -6.87
N THR A 218 -19.98 18.99 -8.01
CA THR A 218 -20.51 18.46 -9.28
C THR A 218 -19.88 17.10 -9.59
N TYR A 219 -20.56 16.26 -10.39
CA TYR A 219 -20.04 14.95 -10.82
C TYR A 219 -18.63 15.07 -11.42
N ARG A 220 -18.42 16.05 -12.30
CA ARG A 220 -17.12 16.36 -12.90
C ARG A 220 -16.03 16.60 -11.86
N ARG A 221 -16.33 17.35 -10.80
CA ARG A 221 -15.33 17.77 -9.80
C ARG A 221 -14.93 16.63 -8.87
N ILE A 222 -15.88 15.80 -8.45
CA ILE A 222 -15.60 14.76 -7.46
C ILE A 222 -15.13 13.44 -8.06
N ALA A 223 -15.26 13.25 -9.38
CA ALA A 223 -14.91 12.00 -10.02
C ALA A 223 -13.43 11.66 -9.90
N LEU A 224 -13.16 10.39 -9.59
CA LEU A 224 -11.82 9.80 -9.57
C LEU A 224 -11.73 8.67 -10.61
N GLY A 225 -10.54 8.47 -11.17
CA GLY A 225 -10.28 7.38 -12.12
C GLY A 225 -10.96 7.53 -13.49
N VAL A 226 -11.48 8.72 -13.82
CA VAL A 226 -12.12 9.00 -15.11
C VAL A 226 -11.08 9.58 -16.08
N PRO A 227 -10.82 8.94 -17.26
CA PRO A 227 -9.77 9.40 -18.18
C PRO A 227 -9.98 10.83 -18.71
N ASN A 228 -11.24 11.23 -18.91
CA ASN A 228 -11.62 12.57 -19.33
C ASN A 228 -12.80 13.06 -18.49
N THR A 229 -12.52 13.81 -17.43
CA THR A 229 -13.55 14.36 -16.53
C THR A 229 -14.46 15.39 -17.22
N ASP A 230 -14.02 16.05 -18.30
CA ASP A 230 -14.86 16.99 -19.05
C ASP A 230 -16.06 16.32 -19.74
N SER A 231 -16.00 14.99 -19.93
CA SER A 231 -17.12 14.19 -20.44
C SER A 231 -18.25 14.00 -19.42
N LEU A 232 -17.98 14.29 -18.14
CA LEU A 232 -18.94 14.14 -17.05
C LEU A 232 -19.85 15.37 -16.92
N PRO A 233 -21.06 15.20 -16.37
CA PRO A 233 -21.96 16.31 -16.14
C PRO A 233 -21.39 17.27 -15.10
N ASP A 234 -21.63 18.56 -15.31
CA ASP A 234 -21.28 19.61 -14.35
C ASP A 234 -22.47 20.07 -13.51
N CYS A 235 -23.50 19.22 -13.40
CA CYS A 235 -24.62 19.48 -12.51
C CYS A 235 -24.25 19.13 -11.06
N THR A 236 -24.88 19.85 -10.13
CA THR A 236 -24.74 19.63 -8.69
C THR A 236 -25.34 18.30 -8.29
N ILE A 237 -24.63 17.59 -7.41
CA ILE A 237 -25.11 16.36 -6.78
C ILE A 237 -26.02 16.74 -5.60
N SER A 238 -27.01 15.91 -5.29
CA SER A 238 -27.82 16.14 -4.10
C SER A 238 -26.96 15.95 -2.84
N SER A 239 -27.12 16.81 -1.85
CA SER A 239 -26.33 16.74 -0.60
C SER A 239 -26.43 15.39 0.09
N ASP A 240 -27.57 14.72 -0.07
CA ASP A 240 -27.90 13.45 0.59
C ASP A 240 -27.28 12.23 -0.13
N GLU A 241 -26.67 12.42 -1.31
CA GLU A 241 -26.04 11.35 -2.09
C GLU A 241 -24.56 11.15 -1.75
N MET A 242 -23.96 12.07 -0.98
CA MET A 242 -22.53 12.07 -0.64
C MET A 242 -22.36 11.90 0.88
N PRO A 243 -21.56 10.90 1.33
CA PRO A 243 -21.46 10.60 2.76
C PRO A 243 -20.70 11.70 3.53
N GLY A 244 -19.80 12.43 2.86
CA GLY A 244 -18.96 13.44 3.50
C GLY A 244 -18.00 12.83 4.52
N TYR A 245 -17.37 13.69 5.32
CA TYR A 245 -16.60 13.29 6.48
C TYR A 245 -16.93 14.18 7.67
N ASP A 246 -17.00 13.59 8.88
CA ASP A 246 -17.39 14.31 10.10
C ASP A 246 -16.35 15.34 10.58
N ASN A 247 -15.12 15.28 10.02
CA ASN A 247 -13.99 16.14 10.34
C ASN A 247 -13.62 16.17 11.84
N GLN A 248 -13.99 15.13 12.61
CA GLN A 248 -13.70 15.08 14.04
C GLN A 248 -12.25 14.68 14.35
N LYS A 249 -11.64 13.89 13.48
CA LYS A 249 -10.26 13.43 13.60
C LYS A 249 -9.59 13.46 12.23
N PRO A 250 -8.25 13.56 12.14
CA PRO A 250 -7.54 13.19 10.93
C PRO A 250 -7.90 11.78 10.48
N LEU A 251 -8.01 11.59 9.17
CA LEU A 251 -8.32 10.32 8.52
C LEU A 251 -7.27 9.99 7.47
N PHE A 252 -6.79 8.75 7.50
CA PHE A 252 -5.89 8.21 6.49
C PHE A 252 -6.57 7.11 5.68
N ILE A 253 -6.44 7.20 4.34
CA ILE A 253 -7.04 6.29 3.37
C ILE A 253 -6.05 5.88 2.26
N GLY A 254 -6.31 4.76 1.59
CA GLY A 254 -5.60 4.27 0.41
C GLY A 254 -6.53 4.21 -0.82
N HIS A 255 -6.37 3.22 -1.70
CA HIS A 255 -7.33 2.81 -2.76
C HIS A 255 -7.57 3.74 -3.97
N TYR A 256 -7.29 5.04 -3.89
CA TYR A 256 -7.73 6.01 -4.90
C TYR A 256 -6.77 6.22 -6.08
N TRP A 257 -5.60 5.57 -6.09
CA TRP A 257 -4.60 5.60 -7.15
C TRP A 257 -4.34 7.06 -7.58
N LEU A 258 -4.01 7.91 -6.62
CA LEU A 258 -3.76 9.32 -6.91
C LEU A 258 -2.44 9.46 -7.67
N LYS A 259 -2.36 10.49 -8.51
CA LYS A 259 -1.13 10.83 -9.25
C LYS A 259 -0.46 12.01 -8.57
N ALA A 260 0.79 11.82 -8.15
CA ALA A 260 1.60 12.91 -7.62
C ALA A 260 1.90 13.90 -8.75
N SER A 261 1.65 15.21 -8.56
CA SER A 261 2.12 16.21 -9.50
C SER A 261 2.30 17.59 -8.84
N PRO A 262 3.55 18.06 -8.66
CA PRO A 262 4.81 17.33 -8.79
C PRO A 262 5.09 16.35 -7.64
N TYR A 263 4.40 16.50 -6.50
CA TYR A 263 4.56 15.68 -5.30
C TYR A 263 3.18 15.34 -4.70
N PRO A 264 3.08 14.33 -3.81
CA PRO A 264 1.89 14.11 -2.99
C PRO A 264 1.42 15.36 -2.25
N THR A 265 0.11 15.44 -2.01
CA THR A 265 -0.49 16.51 -1.21
C THR A 265 -1.70 15.99 -0.45
N ILE A 266 -2.10 16.71 0.60
CA ILE A 266 -3.29 16.36 1.38
C ILE A 266 -4.56 16.58 0.53
N VAL A 267 -5.54 15.68 0.64
CA VAL A 267 -6.77 15.75 -0.17
C VAL A 267 -7.84 16.63 0.48
N SER A 268 -7.74 16.88 1.79
CA SER A 268 -8.50 17.88 2.52
C SER A 268 -7.78 18.27 3.81
N LYS A 269 -8.36 19.17 4.61
CA LYS A 269 -7.82 19.57 5.92
C LYS A 269 -7.81 18.43 6.97
N HIS A 270 -8.62 17.39 6.77
CA HIS A 270 -8.76 16.28 7.72
C HIS A 270 -8.53 14.91 7.09
N VAL A 271 -8.31 14.84 5.78
CA VAL A 271 -8.17 13.57 5.05
C VAL A 271 -6.86 13.54 4.27
N VAL A 272 -6.12 12.46 4.44
CA VAL A 272 -4.88 12.15 3.72
C VAL A 272 -5.08 10.84 2.96
N CYS A 273 -4.89 10.88 1.64
CA CYS A 273 -4.74 9.67 0.85
C CYS A 273 -3.25 9.35 0.74
N VAL A 274 -2.87 8.13 1.12
CA VAL A 274 -1.48 7.63 1.05
C VAL A 274 -1.25 6.70 -0.15
N ASP A 275 -2.28 6.46 -0.97
CA ASP A 275 -2.14 5.72 -2.23
C ASP A 275 -1.80 6.67 -3.40
N TRP A 276 -0.53 6.60 -3.83
CA TRP A 276 0.03 7.38 -4.93
C TRP A 276 0.43 6.51 -6.13
N SER A 277 -0.35 5.44 -6.38
CA SER A 277 -0.28 4.62 -7.59
C SER A 277 1.05 3.86 -7.80
N VAL A 278 1.60 3.24 -6.75
CA VAL A 278 2.81 2.40 -6.86
C VAL A 278 2.68 1.35 -7.99
N ALA A 279 1.48 0.81 -8.19
CA ALA A 279 1.20 -0.18 -9.24
C ALA A 279 0.91 0.41 -10.64
N ASP A 280 1.02 1.73 -10.84
CA ASP A 280 0.85 2.43 -12.13
C ASP A 280 1.97 3.46 -12.38
N LYS A 281 3.23 3.08 -12.08
CA LYS A 281 4.42 3.94 -12.22
C LYS A 281 4.39 5.23 -11.38
N GLY A 282 3.60 5.23 -10.31
CA GLY A 282 3.57 6.30 -9.33
C GLY A 282 4.67 6.11 -8.28
N ALA A 283 4.33 6.38 -7.03
CA ALA A 283 5.25 6.23 -5.90
C ALA A 283 4.60 5.43 -4.79
N LEU A 284 5.40 4.65 -4.08
CA LEU A 284 5.03 4.19 -2.74
C LEU A 284 5.19 5.37 -1.79
N ALA A 285 4.18 5.62 -0.96
CA ALA A 285 4.15 6.77 -0.07
C ALA A 285 3.78 6.35 1.35
N ALA A 286 4.35 7.09 2.30
CA ALA A 286 3.92 7.09 3.69
C ALA A 286 3.74 8.53 4.19
N TYR A 287 2.93 8.68 5.23
CA TYR A 287 2.69 9.94 5.91
C TYR A 287 3.17 9.88 7.35
N GLN A 288 4.12 10.74 7.74
CA GLN A 288 4.62 10.83 9.11
C GLN A 288 3.63 11.63 9.95
N PHE A 289 2.93 10.97 10.88
CA PHE A 289 1.93 11.58 11.74
C PHE A 289 2.38 11.59 13.21
N ASP A 290 2.34 12.76 13.83
CA ASP A 290 2.57 12.95 15.26
C ASP A 290 1.28 13.34 15.97
N ASP A 291 0.93 14.62 15.91
CA ASP A 291 -0.27 15.27 16.45
C ASP A 291 -0.42 16.65 15.78
N GLY A 292 -1.64 17.15 15.67
CA GLY A 292 -1.92 18.47 15.10
C GLY A 292 -2.26 18.48 13.60
N ASP A 293 -2.03 19.64 12.98
CA ASP A 293 -2.52 19.92 11.63
C ASP A 293 -1.83 19.07 10.56
N LEU A 294 -2.63 18.58 9.61
CA LEU A 294 -2.13 17.85 8.44
C LEU A 294 -1.42 18.79 7.47
N LYS A 295 -0.19 18.43 7.09
CA LYS A 295 0.63 19.20 6.16
C LYS A 295 1.23 18.32 5.04
N PRO A 296 1.37 18.85 3.81
CA PRO A 296 1.98 18.11 2.71
C PRO A 296 3.45 17.69 2.94
N GLU A 297 4.22 18.46 3.71
CA GLU A 297 5.63 18.15 3.99
C GLU A 297 5.87 16.86 4.78
N ASN A 298 4.83 16.30 5.38
CA ASN A 298 4.91 15.05 6.15
C ASN A 298 4.87 13.79 5.26
N PHE A 299 4.70 13.94 3.93
CA PHE A 299 4.80 12.81 3.01
C PHE A 299 6.26 12.40 2.77
N VAL A 300 6.51 11.10 2.84
CA VAL A 300 7.77 10.48 2.41
C VAL A 300 7.44 9.51 1.28
N THR A 301 8.18 9.60 0.16
CA THR A 301 7.93 8.76 -1.02
C THR A 301 9.19 8.10 -1.55
N VAL A 302 8.97 6.98 -2.25
CA VAL A 302 9.92 6.31 -3.13
C VAL A 302 9.23 6.04 -4.46
N SER A 303 9.83 6.49 -5.56
CA SER A 303 9.29 6.28 -6.90
C SER A 303 9.45 4.81 -7.32
N VAL A 304 8.48 4.32 -8.10
CA VAL A 304 8.52 2.96 -8.64
C VAL A 304 9.58 2.87 -9.72
N ARG A 305 10.44 1.86 -9.63
CA ARG A 305 11.49 1.63 -10.62
C ARG A 305 10.89 1.01 -11.89
N PRO A 306 11.44 1.30 -13.08
CA PRO A 306 11.31 0.39 -14.22
C PRO A 306 11.82 -1.00 -13.78
N HIS A 307 11.20 -2.09 -14.24
CA HIS A 307 11.50 -3.46 -13.81
C HIS A 307 12.95 -3.98 -14.08
N ASP A 308 13.88 -3.09 -14.44
CA ASP A 308 15.31 -3.40 -14.53
C ASP A 308 15.96 -3.16 -13.16
N HIS A 309 16.74 -4.14 -12.68
CA HIS A 309 17.59 -3.94 -11.50
C HIS A 309 18.47 -2.69 -11.68
N PHE A 310 18.83 -2.03 -10.57
CA PHE A 310 19.74 -0.88 -10.58
C PHE A 310 20.96 -1.15 -11.47
N SER A 311 21.32 -0.17 -12.29
CA SER A 311 22.52 -0.29 -13.12
C SER A 311 23.75 -0.39 -12.22
N LEU A 312 24.85 -0.97 -12.72
CA LEU A 312 26.12 -0.98 -12.00
C LEU A 312 26.57 0.44 -11.62
N GLU A 313 26.31 1.40 -12.51
CA GLU A 313 26.60 2.81 -12.28
C GLU A 313 25.78 3.37 -11.12
N GLN A 314 24.46 3.14 -11.10
CA GLN A 314 23.59 3.58 -9.99
C GLN A 314 23.97 2.93 -8.66
N LEU A 315 24.31 1.64 -8.66
CA LEU A 315 24.76 0.92 -7.47
C LEU A 315 26.08 1.50 -6.95
N SER A 316 27.07 1.67 -7.84
CA SER A 316 28.38 2.22 -7.49
C SER A 316 28.27 3.66 -6.99
N GLU A 317 27.49 4.50 -7.68
CA GLU A 317 27.21 5.88 -7.26
C GLU A 317 26.53 5.92 -5.89
N ALA A 318 25.54 5.06 -5.64
CA ALA A 318 24.89 4.99 -4.33
C ALA A 318 25.86 4.59 -3.22
N PHE A 319 26.73 3.60 -3.45
CA PHE A 319 27.75 3.20 -2.48
C PHE A 319 28.74 4.35 -2.22
N TYR A 320 29.21 5.03 -3.27
CA TYR A 320 30.12 6.17 -3.16
C TYR A 320 29.48 7.33 -2.39
N LEU A 321 28.25 7.71 -2.72
CA LEU A 321 27.53 8.80 -2.04
C LEU A 321 27.13 8.46 -0.60
N ALA A 322 26.89 7.19 -0.32
CA ALA A 322 26.53 6.72 1.01
C ALA A 322 27.75 6.59 1.94
N ASP A 323 28.90 6.24 1.37
CA ASP A 323 30.13 5.86 2.07
C ASP A 323 29.83 5.11 3.38
N PRO A 324 29.22 3.91 3.28
CA PRO A 324 28.57 3.29 4.42
C PRO A 324 29.55 3.01 5.56
N MET A 325 30.81 2.72 5.21
CA MET A 325 31.89 2.33 6.12
C MET A 325 32.90 3.46 6.40
N ASN A 326 32.73 4.66 5.82
CA ASN A 326 33.67 5.78 5.91
C ASN A 326 35.08 5.39 5.41
N THR A 327 35.15 4.86 4.19
CA THR A 327 36.42 4.48 3.57
C THR A 327 37.16 5.72 3.07
N CYS A 328 38.47 5.60 2.78
CA CYS A 328 39.21 6.72 2.21
C CYS A 328 38.91 6.94 0.72
N CYS A 329 38.03 6.16 0.10
CA CYS A 329 37.73 6.20 -1.33
C CYS A 329 37.08 7.53 -1.73
N VAL A 330 36.18 8.08 -0.91
CA VAL A 330 35.57 9.40 -1.18
C VAL A 330 36.60 10.52 -1.06
N GLU A 331 37.48 10.47 -0.05
CA GLU A 331 38.54 11.48 0.13
C GLU A 331 39.53 11.51 -1.04
N ASN A 332 39.74 10.37 -1.69
CA ASN A 332 40.67 10.20 -2.81
C ASN A 332 39.98 10.18 -4.19
N ASP A 333 38.67 10.42 -4.25
CA ASP A 333 37.85 10.38 -5.46
C ASP A 333 38.01 9.07 -6.27
N CYS A 334 37.98 7.93 -5.56
CA CYS A 334 38.17 6.59 -6.11
C CYS A 334 36.88 5.77 -6.02
N THR A 335 36.54 5.04 -7.10
CA THR A 335 35.29 4.27 -7.23
C THR A 335 35.49 2.76 -7.33
N ASP A 336 36.73 2.27 -7.42
CA ASP A 336 37.06 0.87 -7.68
C ASP A 336 36.45 -0.11 -6.64
N GLU A 337 36.53 0.23 -5.36
CA GLU A 337 35.91 -0.54 -4.28
C GLU A 337 34.36 -0.56 -4.40
N TYR A 338 33.76 0.56 -4.79
CA TYR A 338 32.31 0.68 -4.95
C TYR A 338 31.78 0.05 -6.23
N GLU A 339 32.56 0.06 -7.31
CA GLU A 339 32.31 -0.72 -8.52
C GLU A 339 32.34 -2.22 -8.24
N TYR A 340 33.27 -2.68 -7.38
CA TYR A 340 33.33 -4.07 -6.94
C TYR A 340 32.08 -4.47 -6.13
N LEU A 341 31.70 -3.68 -5.13
CA LEU A 341 30.48 -3.89 -4.35
C LEU A 341 29.23 -3.88 -5.23
N ALA A 342 29.13 -2.91 -6.15
CA ALA A 342 28.04 -2.83 -7.11
C ALA A 342 27.93 -4.09 -7.98
N ALA A 343 29.06 -4.63 -8.43
CA ALA A 343 29.09 -5.87 -9.20
C ALA A 343 28.60 -7.08 -8.38
N GLN A 344 28.97 -7.18 -7.10
CA GLN A 344 28.47 -8.22 -6.21
C GLN A 344 26.95 -8.12 -6.02
N VAL A 345 26.43 -6.92 -5.69
CA VAL A 345 24.99 -6.70 -5.54
C VAL A 345 24.27 -7.07 -6.84
N ARG A 346 24.76 -6.61 -7.98
CA ARG A 346 24.12 -6.86 -9.28
C ARG A 346 24.09 -8.35 -9.66
N ALA A 347 25.12 -9.10 -9.27
CA ALA A 347 25.21 -10.53 -9.52
C ALA A 347 24.28 -11.35 -8.62
N SER A 348 24.00 -10.87 -7.41
CA SER A 348 23.10 -11.52 -6.45
C SER A 348 21.64 -11.12 -6.63
N LEU A 349 21.36 -9.95 -7.21
CA LEU A 349 20.00 -9.50 -7.49
C LEU A 349 19.34 -10.38 -8.56
N ASP A 350 18.36 -11.16 -8.12
CA ASP A 350 17.38 -11.86 -8.94
C ASP A 350 15.97 -11.65 -8.35
N ASP A 351 14.96 -12.32 -8.90
CA ASP A 351 13.57 -12.19 -8.44
C ASP A 351 13.36 -12.69 -6.99
N GLN A 352 14.29 -13.48 -6.44
CA GLN A 352 14.16 -14.11 -5.12
C GLN A 352 15.02 -13.43 -4.05
N THR A 353 16.10 -12.77 -4.45
CA THR A 353 17.04 -12.14 -3.53
C THR A 353 16.61 -10.71 -3.23
N ALA A 354 16.42 -10.42 -1.94
CA ALA A 354 16.03 -9.09 -1.51
C ALA A 354 17.11 -8.06 -1.82
N LEU A 355 16.71 -6.85 -2.24
CA LEU A 355 17.64 -5.73 -2.41
C LEU A 355 18.44 -5.47 -1.14
N TYR A 356 17.78 -5.43 0.03
CA TYR A 356 18.47 -5.30 1.30
C TYR A 356 19.49 -6.43 1.50
N ASP A 357 19.11 -7.69 1.28
CA ASP A 357 19.99 -8.85 1.50
C ASP A 357 21.22 -8.81 0.57
N ALA A 358 21.02 -8.43 -0.70
CA ALA A 358 22.10 -8.30 -1.66
C ALA A 358 23.12 -7.22 -1.24
N VAL A 359 22.62 -6.06 -0.77
CA VAL A 359 23.49 -4.97 -0.28
C VAL A 359 24.18 -5.37 1.03
N GLU A 360 23.45 -6.00 1.96
CA GLU A 360 24.01 -6.48 3.23
C GLU A 360 25.12 -7.51 3.00
N GLN A 361 24.89 -8.50 2.13
CA GLN A 361 25.88 -9.53 1.83
C GLN A 361 27.12 -8.96 1.14
N ALA A 362 26.97 -8.04 0.18
CA ALA A 362 28.12 -7.40 -0.48
C ALA A 362 28.99 -6.61 0.52
N LEU A 363 28.35 -5.91 1.46
CA LEU A 363 29.07 -5.22 2.54
C LEU A 363 29.75 -6.21 3.48
N ILE A 364 29.08 -7.28 3.90
CA ILE A 364 29.66 -8.30 4.78
C ILE A 364 30.86 -8.97 4.12
N ASP A 365 30.77 -9.32 2.83
CA ASP A 365 31.84 -9.98 2.10
C ASP A 365 33.11 -9.11 1.98
N SER A 366 32.95 -7.78 2.04
CA SER A 366 34.05 -6.82 1.89
C SER A 366 34.56 -6.25 3.22
N PHE A 367 33.71 -6.17 4.25
CA PHE A 367 34.00 -5.49 5.52
C PHE A 367 33.75 -6.36 6.77
N ASP A 368 33.46 -7.64 6.60
CA ASP A 368 33.22 -8.64 7.64
C ASP A 368 32.12 -8.23 8.66
N ASP A 369 32.23 -8.70 9.91
CA ASP A 369 31.26 -8.53 11.01
C ASP A 369 31.11 -7.07 11.51
N LEU A 370 31.76 -6.09 10.86
CA LEU A 370 31.60 -4.66 11.18
C LEU A 370 30.33 -4.06 10.58
N VAL A 371 29.65 -4.80 9.71
CA VAL A 371 28.44 -4.34 9.03
C VAL A 371 27.24 -4.38 9.98
N GLU A 372 26.56 -3.25 10.11
CA GLU A 372 25.34 -3.08 10.89
C GLU A 372 24.21 -2.62 9.96
N SER A 373 22.95 -2.79 10.38
CA SER A 373 21.78 -2.37 9.60
C SER A 373 21.82 -0.89 9.15
N ARG A 374 22.41 -0.01 9.97
CA ARG A 374 22.59 1.41 9.62
C ARG A 374 23.48 1.62 8.39
N HIS A 375 24.45 0.73 8.14
CA HIS A 375 25.35 0.82 6.97
C HIS A 375 24.58 0.47 5.69
N VAL A 376 23.77 -0.59 5.72
CA VAL A 376 22.87 -0.97 4.62
C VAL A 376 21.86 0.13 4.34
N ALA A 377 21.23 0.68 5.39
CA ALA A 377 20.23 1.74 5.25
C ALA A 377 20.77 2.99 4.54
N LYS A 378 22.02 3.41 4.81
CA LYS A 378 22.66 4.53 4.10
C LYS A 378 22.66 4.33 2.58
N VAL A 379 23.02 3.12 2.13
CA VAL A 379 23.08 2.77 0.70
C VAL A 379 21.68 2.76 0.09
N LEU A 380 20.71 2.14 0.77
CA LEU A 380 19.31 2.10 0.32
C LEU A 380 18.70 3.50 0.16
N ILE A 381 19.00 4.41 1.09
CA ILE A 381 18.55 5.81 0.99
C ILE A 381 19.09 6.45 -0.30
N LYS A 382 20.38 6.29 -0.60
CA LYS A 382 20.98 6.83 -1.82
C LYS A 382 20.45 6.18 -3.09
N LEU A 383 20.23 4.86 -3.06
CA LEU A 383 19.57 4.18 -4.18
C LEU A 383 18.16 4.74 -4.44
N GLY A 384 17.38 5.01 -3.39
CA GLY A 384 16.05 5.62 -3.52
C GLY A 384 16.09 7.04 -4.12
N GLU A 385 17.14 7.81 -3.84
CA GLU A 385 17.36 9.16 -4.39
C GLU A 385 17.77 9.15 -5.88
N LEU A 386 18.25 8.01 -6.40
CA LEU A 386 18.72 7.89 -7.80
C LEU A 386 17.65 7.34 -8.77
N ILE A 387 16.39 7.17 -8.35
CA ILE A 387 15.28 6.62 -9.17
C ILE A 387 14.61 7.70 -10.07
N HIS A 388 15.24 8.86 -10.28
CA HIS A 388 14.61 10.01 -10.92
C HIS A 388 14.64 10.02 -12.46
#